data_AF-A0A848ELU6-F1
#
_entry.id   AF-A0A848ELU6-F1
#
_cell.length_a   1.000
_cell.length_b   1.000
_cell.length_c   1.000
_cell.angle_alpha   90.00
_cell.angle_beta   90.00
_cell.angle_gamma   90.00
#
_symmetry.space_group_name_H-M   'P 1'
#
loop_
_entity.id
_entity.type
_entity.pdbx_description
1 polymer ?
#
loop_
_entity_poly.entity_id
_entity_poly.type
_entity_poly.pdbx_seq_one_letter_code
_entity_poly.pdbx_strand_id
1 'polypeptide(L)' 'MKSSQDLEFNAPKQAEKTISPSLRGDEKVNYEVEQRGDSLRMSAEADTLGVLRACNDTVFRLSMLHNKVVKR' A
#
# COMPACT_ATOMS: atom_id res chain seq x y z
N MET A 1 7.28 0.46 15.18
CA MET A 1 8.02 1.27 14.16
C MET A 1 7.06 1.69 13.07
N LYS A 2 7.25 2.85 12.43
CA LYS A 2 6.29 3.42 11.47
C LYS A 2 6.95 3.79 10.15
N SER A 3 6.28 3.53 9.04
CA SER A 3 6.64 4.01 7.71
C SER A 3 5.38 4.53 7.02
N SER A 4 5.53 5.60 6.24
CA SER A 4 4.47 6.18 5.43
C SER A 4 5.04 6.47 4.06
N GLN A 5 4.28 6.13 3.03
CA GLN A 5 4.65 6.33 1.64
C GLN A 5 3.46 6.92 0.90
N ASP A 6 3.70 7.97 0.13
CA ASP A 6 2.68 8.55 -0.75
C ASP A 6 2.93 7.98 -2.17
N LEU A 7 1.94 7.27 -2.72
CA LEU A 7 2.00 6.66 -4.04
C LEU A 7 1.05 7.37 -4.99
N GLU A 8 1.57 7.89 -6.09
CA GLU A 8 0.76 8.56 -7.11
C GLU A 8 0.17 7.55 -8.10
N PHE A 9 -1.12 7.68 -8.36
CA PHE A 9 -1.84 6.82 -9.29
C PHE A 9 -2.75 7.65 -10.20
N ASN A 10 -2.82 7.31 -11.49
CA ASN A 10 -3.75 7.98 -12.41
C ASN A 10 -5.23 7.77 -12.03
N ALA A 11 -5.54 6.69 -11.31
CA ALA A 11 -6.88 6.34 -10.85
C ALA A 11 -6.85 5.92 -9.37
N PRO A 12 -6.66 6.86 -8.43
CA PRO A 12 -6.39 6.56 -7.02
C PRO A 12 -7.54 5.78 -6.34
N LYS A 13 -8.80 6.07 -6.69
CA LYS A 13 -9.97 5.30 -6.21
C LYS A 13 -9.94 3.84 -6.64
N GLN A 14 -9.44 3.56 -7.85
CA GLN A 14 -9.32 2.20 -8.35
C GLN A 14 -8.14 1.50 -7.70
N ALA A 15 -7.02 2.21 -7.53
CA ALA A 15 -5.85 1.73 -6.80
C ALA A 15 -6.22 1.30 -5.37
N GLU A 16 -6.91 2.16 -4.62
CA GLU A 16 -7.42 1.85 -3.27
C GLU A 16 -8.23 0.54 -3.27
N LYS A 17 -9.22 0.42 -4.16
CA LYS A 17 -10.09 -0.76 -4.26
C LYS A 17 -9.32 -2.05 -4.55
N THR A 18 -8.22 -1.98 -5.29
CA THR A 18 -7.42 -3.17 -5.64
C THR A 18 -6.35 -3.50 -4.62
N ILE A 19 -5.77 -2.49 -3.97
CA ILE A 19 -4.61 -2.65 -3.08
C ILE A 19 -5.07 -2.91 -1.64
N SER A 20 -6.03 -2.13 -1.13
CA SER A 20 -6.49 -2.22 0.26
C SER A 20 -6.95 -3.61 0.70
N PRO A 21 -7.67 -4.41 -0.12
CA PRO A 21 -8.05 -5.76 0.26
C PRO A 21 -6.86 -6.70 0.50
N SER A 22 -5.75 -6.49 -0.21
CA SER A 22 -4.54 -7.33 -0.11
C SER A 22 -3.73 -7.05 1.15
N LEU A 23 -4.09 -6.00 1.91
CA LEU A 23 -3.40 -5.58 3.14
C LEU A 23 -4.22 -5.87 4.40
N ARG A 24 -5.50 -6.23 4.24
CA ARG A 24 -6.39 -6.58 5.35
C ARG A 24 -6.19 -8.06 5.71
N GLY A 25 -5.32 -8.35 6.68
CA GLY A 25 -5.20 -9.72 7.20
C GLY A 25 -3.90 -10.09 7.92
N ASP A 26 -2.92 -9.20 8.00
CA ASP A 26 -1.67 -9.49 8.72
C ASP A 26 -1.76 -8.96 10.16
N GLU A 27 -1.99 -9.83 11.13
CA GLU A 27 -2.09 -9.45 12.56
C GLU A 27 -0.81 -8.80 13.10
N LYS A 28 0.32 -8.92 12.39
CA LYS A 28 1.62 -8.38 12.78
C LYS A 28 1.86 -6.95 12.27
N VAL A 29 0.95 -6.41 11.44
CA VAL A 29 1.13 -5.14 10.77
C VAL A 29 -0.17 -4.36 10.70
N ASN A 30 -0.15 -3.13 11.20
CA ASN A 30 -1.25 -2.20 11.02
C ASN A 30 -1.02 -1.40 9.74
N TYR A 31 -1.82 -1.68 8.72
CA TYR A 31 -1.87 -0.89 7.48
C TYR A 31 -3.00 0.13 7.54
N GLU A 32 -2.69 1.37 7.19
CA GLU A 32 -3.68 2.40 6.91
C GLU A 32 -3.52 2.85 5.46
N VAL A 33 -4.64 2.95 4.74
CA VAL A 33 -4.68 3.41 3.36
C VAL A 33 -5.63 4.60 3.30
N GLU A 34 -5.13 5.75 2.87
CA GLU A 34 -5.87 7.00 2.76
C GLU A 34 -5.75 7.54 1.33
N GLN A 35 -6.88 7.86 0.69
CA GLN A 35 -6.85 8.57 -0.58
C GLN A 35 -6.62 10.07 -0.35
N ARG A 36 -5.63 10.65 -1.04
CA ARG A 36 -5.31 12.09 -1.01
C ARG A 36 -5.27 12.67 -2.43
N GLY A 37 -6.41 13.19 -2.91
CA GLY A 37 -6.53 13.71 -4.27
C GLY A 37 -6.19 12.62 -5.30
N ASP A 38 -5.11 12.85 -6.06
CA ASP A 38 -4.55 11.97 -7.09
C ASP A 38 -3.51 10.96 -6.54
N SER A 39 -3.33 10.92 -5.23
CA SER A 39 -2.40 10.02 -4.56
C SER A 39 -3.11 9.09 -3.57
N LEU A 40 -2.45 7.99 -3.25
CA LEU A 40 -2.82 7.05 -2.21
C LEU A 40 -1.70 7.03 -1.18
N ARG A 41 -1.99 7.49 0.04
CA ARG A 41 -1.08 7.40 1.17
C ARG A 41 -1.23 6.05 1.84
N MET A 42 -0.10 5.38 2.03
CA MET A 42 -0.03 4.08 2.67
C MET A 42 0.89 4.17 3.88
N SER A 43 0.32 3.91 5.06
CA SER A 43 1.05 3.84 6.32
C SER A 43 1.12 2.39 6.77
N ALA A 44 2.29 1.98 7.25
CA ALA A 44 2.52 0.67 7.86
C ALA A 44 3.18 0.85 9.22
N GLU A 45 2.61 0.19 10.23
CA GLU A 45 3.17 0.10 11.57
C GLU A 45 3.44 -1.37 11.91
N ALA A 46 4.67 -1.65 12.34
CA ALA A 46 5.14 -3.00 12.67
C ALA A 46 6.14 -2.98 13.83
N ASP A 47 6.26 -4.10 14.54
CA ASP A 47 7.10 -4.22 15.75
C ASP A 47 8.60 -4.24 15.44
N THR A 48 8.99 -4.74 14.28
CA THR A 48 10.40 -4.90 13.90
C THR A 48 10.71 -4.28 12.54
N LEU A 49 11.97 -3.89 12.34
CA LEU A 49 12.46 -3.36 11.07
C LEU A 49 12.34 -4.39 9.94
N GLY A 50 12.56 -5.67 10.24
CA GLY A 50 12.46 -6.77 9.26
C GLY A 50 11.04 -6.90 8.71
N VAL A 51 10.04 -6.84 9.58
CA VAL A 51 8.62 -6.85 9.18
C VAL A 51 8.30 -5.58 8.39
N LEU A 52 8.68 -4.40 8.88
CA LEU A 52 8.44 -3.13 8.19
C LEU A 52 9.04 -3.10 6.77
N ARG A 53 10.23 -3.68 6.58
CA ARG A 53 10.84 -3.84 5.26
C ARG A 53 9.99 -4.73 4.34
N ALA A 54 9.49 -5.86 4.84
CA ALA A 54 8.63 -6.76 4.09
C ALA A 54 7.29 -6.10 3.71
N CYS A 55 6.74 -5.27 4.60
CA CYS A 55 5.55 -4.46 4.35
C CYS A 55 5.78 -3.49 3.19
N ASN A 56 6.87 -2.72 3.26
CA ASN A 56 7.20 -1.74 2.23
C ASN A 56 7.40 -2.40 0.86
N ASP A 57 8.04 -3.57 0.81
CA ASP A 57 8.21 -4.35 -0.42
C ASP A 57 6.87 -4.88 -0.96
N THR A 58 5.98 -5.33 -0.08
CA THR A 58 4.62 -5.78 -0.45
C THR A 58 3.81 -4.62 -1.05
N VAL A 59 3.82 -3.45 -0.41
CA VAL A 59 3.14 -2.25 -0.90
C VAL A 59 3.65 -1.87 -2.30
N PHE A 60 4.96 -1.89 -2.52
CA PHE A 60 5.56 -1.57 -3.82
C PHE A 60 5.22 -2.61 -4.89
N ARG A 61 5.19 -3.90 -4.54
CA ARG A 61 4.75 -4.96 -5.47
C ARG A 61 3.29 -4.82 -5.87
N LEU A 62 2.41 -4.50 -4.92
CA LEU A 62 0.98 -4.27 -5.19
C LEU A 62 0.75 -3.06 -6.10
N SER A 63 1.49 -1.96 -5.91
CA SER A 63 1.39 -0.78 -6.77
C SER A 63 1.84 -1.07 -8.21
N MET A 64 2.93 -1.83 -8.38
CA MET A 64 3.39 -2.27 -9.70
C MET A 64 2.38 -3.22 -10.38
N LEU A 65 1.79 -4.14 -9.63
CA LEU A 65 0.76 -5.04 -10.14
C LEU A 65 -0.48 -4.28 -10.58
N HIS A 66 -0.96 -3.33 -9.78
CA HIS A 66 -2.07 -2.45 -10.15
C HIS A 66 -1.79 -1.74 -11.48
N ASN A 67 -0.61 -1.12 -11.62
CA ASN A 67 -0.21 -0.43 -12.85
C ASN A 67 -0.16 -1.36 -14.06
N LYS A 68 0.27 -2.62 -13.89
CA LYS A 68 0.26 -3.62 -14.98
C LYS A 68 -1.14 -4.06 -15.37
N VAL A 69 -2.06 -4.19 -14.42
CA VAL A 69 -3.44 -4.59 -14.66
C VAL A 69 -4.23 -3.47 -15.33
N VAL A 70 -4.03 -2.22 -14.91
CA VAL A 70 -4.74 -1.05 -15.46
C VAL A 70 -4.22 -0.60 -16.83
N LYS A 71 -2.93 -0.84 -17.14
CA LYS A 71 -2.36 -0.55 -18.48
C LYS A 71 -2.62 -1.63 -19.53
N ARG A 72 -3.29 -2.73 -19.18
CA ARG A 72 -3.78 -3.74 -20.13
C ARG A 72 -5.11 -3.31 -20.72
#